data_AF-A0A350IC00-F1
#
_entry.id   AF-A0A350IC00-F1
#
_cell.length_a   1.000
_cell.length_b   1.000
_cell.length_c   1.000
_cell.angle_alpha   90.00
_cell.angle_beta   90.00
_cell.angle_gamma   90.00
#
_symmetry.space_group_name_H-M   'P 1'
#
loop_
_entity.id
_entity.type
_entity.pdbx_description
1 polymer ?
#
loop_
_entity_poly.entity_id
_entity_poly.type
_entity_poly.pdbx_seq_one_letter_code
_entity_poly.pdbx_strand_id
1 'polypeptide(L)'
;MNDTVKKAPAAQPVSLKSLMTPSKTVEFEYPGCDDFIVSLCYLAREELMKLRNRCTKQVFNKKTRSYEDQMDDDKFLEEYTKGVIKGWKGFKLGYAKNMLLLGELSPEQEESELEFTQENIEVLMKNSPDFDTWVTEMVGDLENFTNSK
;
A
#
# COMPACT_ATOMS: atom_id res chain seq x y z
N MET A 1 55.01 35.16 12.68
CA MET A 1 53.76 34.90 11.93
C MET A 1 53.78 33.46 11.47
N ASN A 2 52.76 32.66 11.81
CA ASN A 2 52.29 31.50 11.04
C ASN A 2 51.04 30.96 11.74
N ASP A 3 49.92 31.62 11.50
CA ASP A 3 48.59 31.13 11.83
C ASP A 3 48.22 30.01 10.86
N THR A 4 48.32 28.77 11.32
CA THR A 4 47.72 27.62 10.64
C THR A 4 46.22 27.64 10.86
N VAL A 5 45.49 28.26 9.91
CA VAL A 5 44.02 28.19 9.87
C VAL A 5 43.61 26.76 9.50
N LYS A 6 43.11 26.01 10.49
CA LYS A 6 42.45 24.71 10.28
C LYS A 6 41.16 24.95 9.47
N LYS A 7 41.17 24.52 8.22
CA LYS A 7 40.00 24.50 7.33
C LYS A 7 38.91 23.60 7.94
N ALA A 8 37.78 24.19 8.29
CA ALA A 8 36.60 23.46 8.75
C ALA A 8 36.11 22.47 7.65
N PRO A 9 35.60 21.28 8.01
CA PRO A 9 35.09 20.33 7.04
C PRO A 9 33.87 20.95 6.35
N ALA A 10 33.92 21.05 5.02
CA ALA A 10 32.79 21.49 4.22
C ALA A 10 31.62 20.53 4.48
N ALA A 11 30.48 21.07 4.92
CA ALA A 11 29.24 20.32 5.04
C ALA A 11 28.94 19.71 3.67
N GLN A 12 28.86 18.37 3.61
CA GLN A 12 28.52 17.70 2.36
C GLN A 12 27.15 18.20 1.90
N PRO A 13 26.97 18.48 0.59
CA PRO A 13 25.70 18.98 0.09
C PRO A 13 24.62 17.94 0.39
N VAL A 14 23.62 18.34 1.17
CA VAL A 14 22.48 17.49 1.51
C VAL A 14 21.78 17.12 0.20
N SER A 15 21.73 15.82 -0.11
CA SER A 15 21.03 15.34 -1.30
C SER A 15 19.54 15.19 -0.98
N LEU A 16 18.68 15.67 -1.88
CA LEU A 16 17.23 15.51 -1.74
C LEU A 16 16.83 14.04 -1.54
N LYS A 17 17.56 13.12 -2.17
CA LYS A 17 17.39 11.67 -2.00
C LYS A 17 17.58 11.21 -0.54
N SER A 18 18.52 11.80 0.20
CA SER A 18 18.79 11.42 1.60
C SER A 18 17.71 11.92 2.58
N LEU A 19 16.83 12.82 2.16
CA LEU A 19 15.77 13.40 2.98
C LEU A 19 14.40 12.71 2.76
N MET A 20 14.28 11.86 1.74
CA MET A 20 13.03 11.15 1.45
C MET A 20 12.83 10.00 2.44
N THR A 21 11.65 9.92 3.06
CA THR A 21 11.26 8.76 3.88
C THR A 21 10.71 7.68 2.95
N PRO A 22 11.21 6.42 3.00
CA PRO A 22 10.85 5.38 2.03
C PRO A 22 9.39 4.91 2.16
N SER A 23 8.82 5.02 3.35
CA SER A 23 7.42 4.69 3.61
C SER A 23 6.90 5.42 4.85
N LYS A 24 5.58 5.63 4.91
CA LYS A 24 4.91 6.19 6.09
C LYS A 24 3.58 5.49 6.27
N THR A 25 3.36 4.94 7.47
CA THR A 25 2.08 4.32 7.84
C THR A 25 1.24 5.31 8.62
N VAL A 26 -0.03 5.41 8.26
CA VAL A 26 -1.04 6.26 8.89
C VAL A 26 -2.34 5.45 9.02
N GLU A 27 -3.06 5.65 10.11
CA GLU A 27 -4.37 5.03 10.34
C GLU A 27 -5.48 5.93 9.79
N PHE A 28 -6.43 5.34 9.08
CA PHE A 28 -7.59 6.01 8.49
C PHE A 28 -8.87 5.31 8.91
N GLU A 29 -9.91 6.08 9.21
CA GLU A 29 -11.26 5.57 9.41
C GLU A 29 -11.94 5.32 8.06
N TYR A 30 -12.50 4.13 7.89
CA TYR A 30 -13.23 3.79 6.68
C TYR A 30 -14.65 4.41 6.73
N PRO A 31 -15.07 5.15 5.69
CA PRO A 31 -16.34 5.86 5.71
C PRO A 31 -17.54 4.90 5.83
N GLY A 32 -18.48 5.24 6.71
CA GLY A 32 -19.72 4.49 6.89
C GLY A 32 -19.59 3.18 7.69
N CYS A 33 -18.40 2.90 8.26
CA CYS A 33 -18.16 1.78 9.15
C CYS A 33 -17.56 2.30 10.46
N ASP A 34 -18.40 2.47 11.48
CA ASP A 34 -17.97 3.00 12.78
C ASP A 34 -16.86 2.13 13.39
N ASP A 35 -15.83 2.78 13.94
CA ASP A 35 -14.64 2.16 14.54
C ASP A 35 -13.79 1.29 13.59
N PHE A 36 -14.12 1.21 12.29
CA PHE A 36 -13.30 0.50 11.31
C PHE A 36 -12.11 1.35 10.89
N ILE A 37 -10.94 1.04 11.45
CA ILE A 37 -9.70 1.76 11.22
C ILE A 37 -8.75 0.87 10.42
N VAL A 38 -8.22 1.38 9.31
CA VAL A 38 -7.24 0.71 8.44
C VAL A 38 -5.90 1.43 8.51
N SER A 39 -4.84 0.67 8.74
CA SER A 39 -3.46 1.16 8.72
C SER A 39 -2.91 1.10 7.30
N LEU A 40 -2.80 2.25 6.63
CA LEU A 40 -2.31 2.36 5.26
C LEU A 40 -0.88 2.90 5.24
N CYS A 41 -0.04 2.31 4.39
CA CYS A 41 1.36 2.61 4.22
C CYS A 41 1.60 3.18 2.83
N TYR A 42 2.03 4.44 2.79
CA TYR A 42 2.53 5.02 1.56
C TYR A 42 3.83 4.32 1.15
N LEU A 43 3.91 3.93 -0.12
CA LEU A 43 5.11 3.41 -0.75
C LEU A 43 5.66 4.47 -1.70
N ALA A 44 6.91 4.87 -1.48
CA ALA A 44 7.58 5.78 -2.41
C ALA A 44 7.63 5.18 -3.82
N ARG A 45 7.68 6.05 -4.84
CA ARG A 45 7.77 5.64 -6.26
C ARG A 45 8.84 4.57 -6.53
N GLU A 46 10.00 4.67 -5.88
CA GLU A 46 11.07 3.68 -6.04
C GLU A 46 10.64 2.28 -5.55
N GLU A 47 9.93 2.20 -4.43
CA GLU A 47 9.42 0.94 -3.87
C GLU A 47 8.29 0.36 -4.72
N LEU A 48 7.39 1.19 -5.24
CA LEU A 48 6.35 0.77 -6.20
C LEU A 48 6.95 0.22 -7.50
N MET A 49 8.02 0.86 -8.02
CA MET A 49 8.72 0.36 -9.21
C MET A 49 9.42 -0.97 -8.94
N LYS A 50 10.07 -1.12 -7.78
CA LYS A 50 10.66 -2.41 -7.37
C LYS A 50 9.59 -3.49 -7.26
N LEU A 51 8.43 -3.19 -6.68
CA LEU A 51 7.30 -4.10 -6.57
C LEU A 51 6.80 -4.54 -7.95
N ARG A 52 6.50 -3.59 -8.84
CA ARG A 52 6.07 -3.88 -10.21
C ARG A 52 7.06 -4.76 -10.96
N ASN A 53 8.35 -4.49 -10.83
CA ASN A 53 9.40 -5.28 -11.47
C ASN A 53 9.47 -6.71 -10.93
N ARG A 54 9.22 -6.95 -9.63
CA ARG A 54 9.16 -8.31 -9.04
C ARG A 54 7.97 -9.13 -9.54
N CYS A 55 6.92 -8.45 -10.00
CA CYS A 55 5.69 -9.07 -10.50
C CYS A 55 5.69 -9.19 -12.03
N THR A 56 6.65 -8.59 -12.72
CA THR A 56 6.79 -8.72 -14.18
C THR A 56 7.76 -9.85 -14.51
N LYS A 57 7.37 -10.73 -15.44
CA LYS A 57 8.20 -11.84 -15.94
C LYS A 57 8.33 -11.72 -17.45
N GLN A 58 9.50 -12.06 -17.98
CA GLN A 58 9.69 -12.18 -19.42
C GLN A 58 9.14 -13.49 -19.92
N VAL A 59 8.18 -13.43 -20.83
CA VAL A 59 7.54 -14.59 -21.44
C VAL A 59 7.85 -14.60 -22.93
N PHE A 60 8.33 -15.74 -23.42
CA PHE A 60 8.63 -15.89 -24.85
C PHE A 60 7.34 -16.06 -25.64
N ASN A 61 7.01 -15.06 -26.46
CA ASN A 61 5.85 -15.11 -27.34
C ASN A 61 6.19 -15.88 -28.62
N LYS A 62 5.59 -17.07 -28.77
CA LYS A 62 5.81 -17.96 -29.92
C LYS A 62 5.35 -17.37 -31.25
N LYS A 63 4.39 -16.42 -31.24
CA LYS A 63 3.86 -15.78 -32.45
C LYS A 63 4.82 -14.71 -32.97
N THR A 64 5.33 -13.84 -32.10
CA THR A 64 6.25 -12.75 -32.45
C THR A 64 7.71 -13.19 -32.46
N ARG A 65 8.01 -14.38 -31.90
CA ARG A 65 9.37 -14.91 -31.66
C ARG A 65 10.23 -13.92 -30.86
N SER A 66 9.61 -13.18 -29.95
CA SER A 66 10.25 -12.19 -29.10
C SER A 66 9.86 -12.41 -27.63
N TYR A 67 10.65 -11.86 -26.72
CA TYR A 67 10.30 -11.83 -25.30
C TYR A 67 9.43 -10.61 -25.04
N GLU A 68 8.30 -10.84 -24.39
CA GLU A 68 7.38 -9.81 -23.97
C GLU A 68 7.31 -9.80 -22.44
N ASP A 69 7.22 -8.61 -21.86
CA ASP A 69 7.03 -8.44 -20.42
C ASP A 69 5.56 -8.71 -20.09
N GLN A 70 5.33 -9.73 -19.25
CA GLN A 70 4.01 -10.07 -18.75
C GLN A 70 3.94 -9.80 -17.25
N MET A 71 2.96 -9.01 -16.84
CA MET A 71 2.68 -8.76 -15.42
C MET A 71 1.87 -9.93 -14.85
N ASP A 72 2.24 -10.35 -13.64
CA ASP A 72 1.53 -11.32 -12.83
C ASP A 72 0.60 -10.55 -11.88
N ASP A 73 -0.66 -10.37 -12.29
CA ASP A 73 -1.62 -9.50 -11.60
C ASP A 73 -1.95 -10.00 -10.18
N ASP A 74 -2.06 -11.32 -10.00
CA ASP A 74 -2.30 -11.92 -8.68
C ASP A 74 -1.11 -11.66 -7.75
N LYS A 75 0.12 -11.88 -8.24
CA LYS A 75 1.33 -11.59 -7.46
C LYS A 75 1.47 -10.09 -7.20
N PHE A 76 1.09 -9.24 -8.15
CA PHE A 76 1.09 -7.79 -7.95
C PHE A 76 0.14 -7.40 -6.83
N LEU A 77 -1.08 -7.93 -6.81
CA LEU A 77 -2.03 -7.65 -5.74
C LEU A 77 -1.51 -8.14 -4.37
N GLU A 78 -1.00 -9.36 -4.29
CA GLU A 78 -0.43 -9.91 -3.06
C GLU A 78 0.68 -9.01 -2.50
N GLU A 79 1.64 -8.63 -3.35
CA GLU A 79 2.75 -7.75 -2.94
C GLU A 79 2.27 -6.33 -2.62
N TYR A 80 1.32 -5.81 -3.38
CA TYR A 80 0.75 -4.47 -3.20
C TYR A 80 0.03 -4.37 -1.86
N THR A 81 -0.88 -5.31 -1.58
CA THR A 81 -1.63 -5.35 -0.33
C THR A 81 -0.72 -5.52 0.88
N LYS A 82 0.29 -6.39 0.82
CA LYS A 82 1.33 -6.49 1.87
C LYS A 82 2.11 -5.19 2.06
N GLY A 83 2.38 -4.48 0.96
CA GLY A 83 3.12 -3.23 0.95
C GLY A 83 2.32 -2.06 1.53
N VAL A 84 1.04 -1.99 1.20
CA VAL A 84 0.17 -0.84 1.44
C VAL A 84 -0.71 -1.02 2.67
N ILE A 85 -1.32 -2.18 2.89
CA ILE A 85 -2.27 -2.40 4.00
C ILE A 85 -1.53 -3.14 5.11
N LYS A 86 -1.34 -2.48 6.26
CA LYS A 86 -0.53 -2.99 7.39
C LYS A 86 -1.33 -3.60 8.52
N GLY A 87 -2.63 -3.32 8.55
CA GLY A 87 -3.51 -3.76 9.63
C GLY A 87 -4.90 -3.15 9.47
N TRP A 88 -5.86 -3.72 10.18
CA TRP A 88 -7.11 -3.05 10.49
C TRP A 88 -7.59 -3.42 11.90
N LYS A 89 -8.54 -2.65 12.42
CA LYS A 89 -9.22 -2.89 13.71
C LYS A 89 -10.68 -2.50 13.58
N GLY A 90 -11.56 -3.12 14.37
CA GLY A 90 -12.99 -2.77 14.40
C GLY A 90 -13.75 -3.17 13.14
N PHE A 91 -13.17 -4.04 12.29
CA PHE A 91 -13.85 -4.49 11.08
C PHE A 91 -14.88 -5.56 11.39
N LYS A 92 -16.12 -5.16 11.71
CA LYS A 92 -17.21 -6.10 11.92
C LYS A 92 -17.64 -6.79 10.63
N LEU A 93 -17.93 -8.09 10.70
CA LEU A 93 -18.43 -8.90 9.58
C LEU A 93 -19.76 -8.35 9.01
N GLY A 94 -20.57 -7.70 9.84
CA GLY A 94 -21.76 -6.97 9.38
C GLY A 94 -21.45 -5.85 8.38
N TYR A 95 -20.31 -5.17 8.51
CA TYR A 95 -19.87 -4.16 7.54
C TYR A 95 -19.45 -4.79 6.21
N ALA A 96 -18.79 -5.95 6.26
CA ALA A 96 -18.34 -6.67 5.07
C ALA A 96 -19.52 -7.04 4.14
N LYS A 97 -20.74 -7.22 4.67
CA LYS A 97 -21.98 -7.45 3.89
C LYS A 97 -22.36 -6.29 2.98
N ASN A 98 -22.02 -5.06 3.36
CA ASN A 98 -22.27 -3.87 2.55
C ASN A 98 -21.16 -3.65 1.50
N MET A 99 -20.00 -4.28 1.71
CA MET A 99 -18.81 -4.13 0.86
C MET A 99 -18.66 -5.28 -0.13
N LEU A 100 -19.19 -6.46 0.21
CA LEU A 100 -19.06 -7.73 -0.49
C LEU A 100 -20.41 -8.45 -0.53
N LEU A 101 -20.65 -9.21 -1.60
CA LEU A 101 -21.81 -10.11 -1.68
C LEU A 101 -21.59 -11.35 -0.80
N LEU A 102 -21.95 -11.26 0.48
CA LEU A 102 -21.87 -12.35 1.44
C LEU A 102 -23.20 -13.12 1.55
N GLY A 103 -23.12 -14.38 1.98
CA GLY A 103 -24.29 -15.18 2.36
C GLY A 103 -24.93 -14.70 3.67
N GLU A 104 -25.92 -15.45 4.15
CA GLU A 104 -26.53 -15.16 5.45
C GLU A 104 -25.53 -15.33 6.60
N LEU A 105 -25.46 -14.32 7.47
CA LEU A 105 -24.70 -14.34 8.71
C LEU A 105 -25.68 -14.32 9.88
N SER A 106 -25.36 -15.01 10.97
CA SER A 106 -26.13 -14.88 12.21
C SER A 106 -25.84 -13.52 12.87
N PRO A 107 -26.73 -13.02 13.74
CA PRO A 107 -26.51 -11.76 14.47
C PRO A 107 -25.20 -11.75 15.26
N GLU A 108 -24.79 -12.90 15.81
CA GLU A 108 -23.53 -13.05 16.54
C GLU A 108 -22.31 -12.95 15.61
N GLN A 109 -22.44 -13.45 14.37
CA GLN A 109 -21.39 -13.33 13.36
C GLN A 109 -21.28 -11.90 12.85
N GLU A 110 -22.40 -11.19 12.67
CA GLU A 110 -22.38 -9.79 12.23
C GLU A 110 -21.63 -8.86 13.20
N GLU A 111 -21.69 -9.13 14.51
CA GLU A 111 -20.96 -8.37 15.54
C GLU A 111 -19.50 -8.79 15.71
N SER A 112 -19.09 -9.94 15.16
CA SER A 112 -17.72 -10.42 15.26
C SER A 112 -16.77 -9.66 14.33
N GLU A 113 -15.54 -9.43 14.80
CA GLU A 113 -14.50 -8.77 14.01
C GLU A 113 -13.84 -9.75 13.02
N LEU A 114 -13.68 -9.31 11.78
CA LEU A 114 -12.93 -10.01 10.75
C LEU A 114 -11.43 -9.88 11.03
N GLU A 115 -10.76 -11.03 11.18
CA GLU A 115 -9.33 -11.08 11.41
C GLU A 115 -8.54 -10.48 10.24
N PHE A 116 -7.51 -9.72 10.56
CA PHE A 116 -6.56 -9.20 9.59
C PHE A 116 -5.67 -10.34 9.07
N THR A 117 -6.02 -10.90 7.91
CA THR A 117 -5.23 -11.92 7.23
C THR A 117 -4.97 -11.50 5.79
N GLN A 118 -3.87 -11.98 5.22
CA GLN A 118 -3.51 -11.68 3.83
C GLN A 118 -4.63 -12.07 2.85
N GLU A 119 -5.25 -13.24 3.08
CA GLU A 119 -6.37 -13.73 2.28
C GLU A 119 -7.58 -12.79 2.33
N ASN A 120 -7.98 -12.35 3.54
CA ASN A 120 -9.12 -11.45 3.70
C ASN A 120 -8.89 -10.10 3.01
N ILE A 121 -7.67 -9.58 3.07
CA ILE A 121 -7.31 -8.32 2.41
C ILE A 121 -7.39 -8.47 0.88
N GLU A 122 -6.81 -9.54 0.33
CA GLU A 122 -6.86 -9.79 -1.10
C GLU A 122 -8.29 -9.99 -1.60
N VAL A 123 -9.12 -10.72 -0.86
CA VAL A 123 -10.54 -10.88 -1.17
C VAL A 123 -11.24 -9.53 -1.16
N LEU A 124 -11.01 -8.69 -0.15
CA LEU A 124 -11.63 -7.38 -0.05
C LEU A 124 -11.22 -6.47 -1.21
N MET A 125 -9.93 -6.41 -1.52
CA MET A 125 -9.40 -5.61 -2.63
C MET A 125 -9.89 -6.09 -4.00
N LYS A 126 -10.05 -7.41 -4.21
CA LYS A 126 -10.56 -7.96 -5.47
C LYS A 126 -12.05 -7.75 -5.66
N ASN A 127 -12.83 -7.84 -4.58
CA ASN A 127 -14.27 -7.98 -4.66
C ASN A 127 -15.05 -6.75 -4.14
N SER A 128 -14.38 -5.78 -3.53
CA SER A 128 -14.96 -4.51 -3.09
C SER A 128 -14.31 -3.33 -3.83
N PRO A 129 -14.89 -2.89 -4.98
CA PRO A 129 -14.35 -1.77 -5.75
C PRO A 129 -14.28 -0.45 -4.97
N ASP A 130 -15.24 -0.23 -4.07
CA ASP A 130 -15.28 0.97 -3.24
C ASP A 130 -14.13 0.99 -2.23
N PHE A 131 -13.79 -0.17 -1.65
CA PHE A 131 -12.63 -0.30 -0.77
C PHE A 131 -11.31 -0.11 -1.52
N ASP A 132 -11.14 -0.74 -2.68
CA ASP A 132 -9.94 -0.58 -3.52
C ASP A 132 -9.72 0.88 -3.94
N THR A 133 -10.79 1.55 -4.37
CA THR A 133 -10.77 2.97 -4.73
C THR A 133 -10.37 3.83 -3.54
N TRP A 134 -11.00 3.62 -2.38
CA TRP A 134 -10.70 4.36 -1.17
C TRP A 134 -9.25 4.17 -0.70
N VAL A 135 -8.72 2.94 -0.70
CA VAL A 135 -7.31 2.68 -0.37
C VAL A 135 -6.39 3.45 -1.31
N THR A 136 -6.68 3.44 -2.61
CA THR A 136 -5.89 4.15 -3.62
C THR A 136 -5.90 5.66 -3.40
N GLU A 137 -7.07 6.24 -3.09
CA GLU A 137 -7.22 7.66 -2.78
C GLU A 137 -6.44 8.07 -1.52
N MET A 138 -6.60 7.33 -0.42
CA MET A 138 -5.92 7.64 0.85
C MET A 138 -4.39 7.52 0.73
N VAL A 139 -3.90 6.55 -0.02
CA VAL A 139 -2.46 6.41 -0.31
C VAL A 139 -1.97 7.56 -1.20
N GLY A 140 -2.77 7.99 -2.18
CA GLY A 140 -2.46 9.16 -3.01
C GLY A 140 -2.43 10.47 -2.21
N ASP A 141 -3.33 10.64 -1.25
CA ASP A 141 -3.33 11.79 -0.36
C ASP A 141 -2.06 11.82 0.52
N LEU A 142 -1.61 10.66 1.01
CA LEU A 142 -0.33 10.58 1.72
C LEU A 142 0.85 11.05 0.87
N GLU A 143 0.85 10.80 -0.44
CA GLU A 143 1.85 11.34 -1.36
C GLU A 143 1.83 12.88 -1.34
N ASN A 144 0.64 13.48 -1.43
CA ASN A 144 0.46 14.93 -1.42
C ASN A 144 0.85 15.58 -0.08
N PHE A 145 0.63 14.90 1.05
CA PHE A 145 1.11 15.35 2.36
C PHE A 145 2.63 15.37 2.48
N THR A 146 3.35 14.54 1.72
CA THR A 146 4.83 14.60 1.67
C THR A 146 5.35 15.75 0.81
N ASN A 147 4.55 16.25 -0.14
CA ASN A 147 4.92 17.37 -1.02
C ASN A 147 4.60 18.76 -0.44
N SER A 148 3.75 18.85 0.58
CA SER A 148 3.18 20.11 1.09
C SER A 148 3.81 20.64 2.39
N LYS A 149 5.03 20.23 2.75
CA LYS A 149 5.80 20.78 3.88
C LYS A 149 7.04 21.55 3.47
#